data_AF-A0A939D4A9-F1
#
_entry.id   AF-A0A939D4A9-F1
#
_cell.length_a   1.000
_cell.length_b   1.000
_cell.length_c   1.000
_cell.angle_alpha   90.00
_cell.angle_beta   90.00
_cell.angle_gamma   90.00
#
_symmetry.space_group_name_H-M   'P 1'
#
loop_
_entity.id
_entity.type
_entity.pdbx_description
1 polymer ?
#
loop_
_entity_poly.entity_id
_entity_poly.type
_entity_poly.pdbx_seq_one_letter_code
_entity_poly.pdbx_strand_id
1 'polypeptide(L)'
;MEPVTLTAAAIATLVITKAFEKTGEILGEKALEQGGNLLSLLKRKAPTTATAIELAQTQPLDYGQAFLVEQVEQAAQKDPEIAQAVKDVADTVKSQPSIIQNFTNTVDKNYGGNVGNVSNDNRNQTFNF
;
A
#
# COMPACT_ATOMS: atom_id res chain seq x y z
N MET A 1 4.57 -3.26 -20.68
CA MET A 1 4.11 -2.59 -19.46
C MET A 1 5.29 -2.55 -18.51
N GLU A 2 5.58 -1.42 -17.87
CA GLU A 2 6.64 -1.35 -16.86
C GLU A 2 6.28 -2.24 -15.67
N PRO A 3 7.24 -2.98 -15.09
CA PRO A 3 6.98 -3.88 -13.97
C PRO A 3 6.43 -3.08 -12.77
N VAL A 4 5.49 -3.70 -12.04
CA VAL A 4 5.07 -3.16 -10.74
C VAL A 4 6.25 -3.22 -9.79
N THR A 5 6.50 -2.11 -9.09
CA THR A 5 7.60 -2.03 -8.13
C THR A 5 7.20 -2.64 -6.79
N LEU A 6 8.17 -3.20 -6.06
CA LEU A 6 7.97 -3.69 -4.70
C LEU A 6 7.34 -2.62 -3.79
N THR A 7 7.72 -1.35 -3.96
CA THR A 7 7.11 -0.22 -3.23
C THR A 7 5.63 -0.04 -3.55
N ALA A 8 5.24 -0.15 -4.83
CA ALA A 8 3.82 -0.04 -5.21
C ALA A 8 3.01 -1.22 -4.66
N ALA A 9 3.55 -2.44 -4.73
CA ALA A 9 2.95 -3.62 -4.12
C ALA A 9 2.82 -3.46 -2.59
N ALA A 10 3.85 -2.94 -1.92
CA ALA A 10 3.82 -2.68 -0.47
C ALA A 10 2.76 -1.65 -0.09
N ILE A 11 2.65 -0.56 -0.88
CA ILE A 11 1.60 0.45 -0.67
C ILE A 11 0.23 -0.17 -0.82
N ALA A 12 0.01 -0.90 -1.91
CA ALA A 12 -1.26 -1.55 -2.18
C ALA A 12 -1.64 -2.58 -1.11
N THR A 13 -0.73 -3.45 -0.70
CA THR A 13 -0.95 -4.44 0.37
C THR A 13 -1.37 -3.75 1.67
N LEU A 14 -0.66 -2.70 2.07
CA LEU A 14 -0.99 -1.96 3.28
C LEU A 14 -2.37 -1.28 3.18
N VAL A 15 -2.69 -0.63 2.04
CA VAL A 15 -4.02 -0.03 1.82
C VAL A 15 -5.12 -1.08 1.91
N ILE A 16 -4.93 -2.24 1.28
CA ILE A 16 -5.89 -3.34 1.38
C ILE A 16 -6.07 -3.73 2.84
N THR A 17 -5.00 -3.99 3.59
CA THR A 17 -5.11 -4.37 5.02
C THR A 17 -5.80 -3.30 5.86
N LYS A 18 -5.46 -2.02 5.66
CA LYS A 18 -6.06 -0.89 6.39
C LYS A 18 -7.53 -0.67 6.05
N ALA A 19 -7.97 -1.01 4.82
CA ALA A 19 -9.37 -0.88 4.42
C ALA A 19 -10.32 -1.75 5.25
N PHE A 20 -9.83 -2.86 5.82
CA PHE A 20 -10.63 -3.71 6.69
C PHE A 20 -10.62 -3.28 8.16
N GLU A 21 -9.58 -2.56 8.60
CA GLU A 21 -9.50 -2.03 9.96
C GLU A 21 -10.57 -0.95 10.25
N LYS A 22 -11.39 -0.57 9.25
CA LYS A 22 -12.42 0.51 9.31
C LYS A 22 -11.91 1.84 9.86
N THR A 23 -10.60 2.00 9.98
CA THR A 23 -9.94 3.18 10.53
C THR A 23 -9.65 4.11 9.34
N GLY A 24 -10.70 4.76 8.86
CA GLY A 24 -10.64 5.65 7.68
C GLY A 24 -9.97 7.00 7.93
N GLU A 25 -9.55 7.30 9.16
CA GLU A 25 -8.93 8.59 9.48
C GLU A 25 -7.57 8.81 8.83
N ILE A 26 -6.86 7.74 8.47
CA ILE A 26 -5.47 7.83 7.94
C ILE A 26 -5.43 7.72 6.41
N LEU A 27 -6.42 7.08 5.79
CA LEU A 27 -6.48 6.86 4.35
C LEU A 27 -7.69 7.57 3.74
N GLY A 28 -7.47 8.35 2.67
CA GLY A 28 -8.56 9.01 1.97
C GLY A 28 -9.52 7.98 1.36
N GLU A 29 -10.82 8.31 1.31
CA GLU A 29 -11.89 7.44 0.76
C GLU A 29 -11.51 6.81 -0.58
N LYS A 30 -10.89 7.59 -1.47
CA LYS A 30 -10.45 7.12 -2.79
C LYS A 30 -9.41 6.00 -2.71
N ALA A 31 -8.45 6.09 -1.79
CA ALA A 31 -7.44 5.04 -1.62
C ALA A 31 -8.09 3.76 -1.08
N LEU A 32 -9.03 3.90 -0.13
CA LEU A 32 -9.77 2.77 0.44
C LEU A 32 -10.67 2.08 -0.60
N GLU A 33 -11.37 2.86 -1.43
CA GLU A 33 -12.19 2.34 -2.53
C GLU A 33 -11.33 1.56 -3.53
N GLN A 34 -10.21 2.14 -3.97
CA GLN A 34 -9.29 1.45 -4.89
C GLN A 34 -8.66 0.21 -4.24
N GLY A 35 -8.35 0.24 -2.95
CA GLY A 35 -7.90 -0.93 -2.19
C GLY A 35 -8.94 -2.06 -2.18
N GLY A 36 -10.21 -1.72 -1.94
CA GLY A 36 -11.33 -2.68 -1.99
C GLY A 36 -11.55 -3.27 -3.39
N ASN A 37 -11.41 -2.45 -4.43
CA ASN A 37 -11.48 -2.89 -5.83
C ASN A 37 -10.31 -3.82 -6.18
N LEU A 38 -9.09 -3.49 -5.76
CA LEU A 38 -7.92 -4.34 -5.95
C LEU A 38 -8.08 -5.68 -5.23
N LEU A 39 -8.57 -5.69 -3.99
CA LEU A 39 -8.87 -6.95 -3.30
C LEU A 39 -9.92 -7.78 -4.06
N SER A 40 -10.98 -7.15 -4.53
CA SER A 40 -12.03 -7.83 -5.31
C SER A 40 -11.45 -8.44 -6.59
N LEU A 41 -10.52 -7.74 -7.23
CA LEU A 41 -9.79 -8.23 -8.39
C LEU A 41 -8.88 -9.41 -8.04
N LEU A 42 -8.13 -9.31 -6.93
CA LEU A 42 -7.31 -10.41 -6.41
C LEU A 42 -8.17 -11.64 -6.10
N LYS A 43 -9.35 -11.51 -5.48
CA LYS A 43 -10.27 -12.64 -5.24
C LYS A 43 -10.67 -13.36 -6.52
N ARG A 44 -10.81 -12.62 -7.62
CA ARG A 44 -11.21 -13.18 -8.93
C ARG A 44 -10.06 -13.82 -9.69
N LYS A 45 -8.87 -13.21 -9.65
CA LYS A 45 -7.75 -13.55 -10.54
C LYS A 45 -6.54 -14.16 -9.83
N ALA A 46 -6.37 -13.86 -8.55
CA ALA A 46 -5.30 -14.37 -7.69
C ALA A 46 -5.89 -14.76 -6.31
N PRO A 47 -6.84 -15.73 -6.26
CA PRO A 47 -7.58 -16.05 -5.04
C PRO A 47 -6.66 -16.43 -3.88
N THR A 48 -5.54 -17.10 -4.17
CA THR A 48 -4.51 -17.43 -3.16
C THR A 48 -3.92 -16.19 -2.50
N THR A 49 -3.61 -15.15 -3.28
CA THR A 49 -3.11 -13.86 -2.76
C THR A 49 -4.17 -13.18 -1.90
N ALA A 50 -5.43 -13.15 -2.36
CA ALA A 50 -6.52 -12.57 -1.58
C ALA A 50 -6.73 -13.30 -0.24
N THR A 51 -6.71 -14.64 -0.23
CA THR A 51 -6.82 -15.42 1.00
C THR A 51 -5.66 -15.17 1.95
N ALA A 52 -4.43 -15.04 1.46
CA ALA A 52 -3.28 -14.71 2.30
C ALA A 52 -3.47 -13.35 3.02
N ILE A 53 -3.99 -12.35 2.30
CA ILE A 53 -4.30 -11.03 2.87
C ILE A 53 -5.42 -11.11 3.90
N GLU A 54 -6.49 -11.86 3.64
CA GLU A 54 -7.59 -12.02 4.60
C GLU A 54 -7.17 -12.77 5.88
N LEU A 55 -6.33 -13.81 5.73
CA LEU A 55 -5.79 -14.55 6.86
C LEU A 55 -4.89 -13.69 7.75
N ALA A 56 -4.06 -12.84 7.14
CA ALA A 56 -3.17 -11.92 7.86
C ALA A 56 -3.91 -10.92 8.78
N GLN A 57 -5.22 -10.77 8.62
CA GLN A 57 -6.04 -9.89 9.47
C GLN A 57 -6.81 -10.60 10.57
N THR A 58 -7.12 -11.87 10.36
CA THR A 58 -7.91 -12.66 11.32
C THR A 58 -7.03 -13.37 12.34
N GLN A 59 -5.76 -13.56 12.01
CA GLN A 59 -4.76 -14.14 12.89
C GLN A 59 -3.56 -13.20 12.96
N PRO A 60 -2.97 -12.99 14.15
CA PRO A 60 -1.62 -12.44 14.26
C PRO A 60 -0.67 -13.46 13.66
N LEU A 61 -0.58 -13.49 12.35
CA LEU A 61 0.15 -14.49 11.61
C LEU A 61 1.59 -14.06 11.45
N ASP A 62 2.50 -14.98 11.74
CA ASP A 62 3.94 -14.94 11.46
C ASP A 62 4.25 -14.96 9.94
N TYR A 63 3.23 -14.78 9.08
CA TYR A 63 3.45 -14.45 7.68
C TYR A 63 3.94 -13.02 7.62
N GLY A 64 5.26 -12.88 7.72
CA GLY A 64 5.94 -11.60 7.65
C GLY A 64 5.35 -10.74 6.55
N GLN A 65 5.16 -9.46 6.85
CA GLN A 65 4.50 -8.48 6.00
C GLN A 65 5.10 -8.45 4.56
N ALA A 66 6.40 -8.77 4.43
CA ALA A 66 7.11 -9.02 3.17
C ALA A 66 6.50 -10.12 2.28
N PHE A 67 6.02 -11.23 2.85
CA PHE A 67 5.39 -12.32 2.11
C PHE A 67 4.13 -11.82 1.39
N LEU A 68 3.29 -11.01 2.05
CA LEU A 68 2.08 -10.47 1.42
C LEU A 68 2.41 -9.50 0.29
N VAL A 69 3.45 -8.68 0.46
CA VAL A 69 3.95 -7.79 -0.59
C VAL A 69 4.42 -8.59 -1.81
N GLU A 70 5.18 -9.67 -1.60
CA GLU A 70 5.64 -10.54 -2.67
C GLU A 70 4.45 -11.21 -3.39
N GLN A 71 3.43 -11.68 -2.67
CA GLN A 71 2.24 -12.28 -3.29
C GLN A 71 1.48 -11.29 -4.18
N VAL A 72 1.36 -10.03 -3.75
CA VAL A 72 0.73 -8.96 -4.55
C VAL A 72 1.60 -8.59 -5.75
N GLU A 73 2.92 -8.51 -5.57
CA GLU A 73 3.87 -8.26 -6.65
C GLU A 73 3.80 -9.36 -7.71
N GLN A 74 3.87 -10.63 -7.31
CA GLN A 74 3.80 -11.76 -8.23
C GLN A 74 2.45 -11.82 -8.96
N ALA A 75 1.35 -11.51 -8.28
CA ALA A 75 0.03 -11.42 -8.91
C ALA A 75 -0.01 -10.30 -9.96
N ALA A 76 0.57 -9.13 -9.64
CA ALA A 76 0.71 -8.03 -10.57
C ALA A 76 1.64 -8.34 -11.76
N GLN A 77 2.71 -9.11 -11.56
CA GLN A 77 3.59 -9.53 -12.65
C GLN A 77 2.89 -10.49 -13.63
N LYS A 78 1.95 -11.30 -13.12
CA LYS A 78 1.23 -12.32 -13.92
C LYS A 78 -0.01 -11.78 -14.61
N ASP A 79 -0.63 -10.73 -14.07
CA ASP A 79 -1.86 -10.16 -14.62
C ASP A 79 -1.77 -8.63 -14.78
N PRO A 80 -1.92 -8.10 -16.01
CA PRO A 80 -1.78 -6.67 -16.27
C PRO A 80 -2.88 -5.81 -15.66
N GLU A 81 -4.06 -6.37 -15.38
CA GLU A 81 -5.16 -5.66 -14.72
C GLU A 81 -4.85 -5.50 -13.23
N ILE A 82 -4.30 -6.56 -12.60
CA ILE A 82 -3.78 -6.47 -11.23
C ILE A 82 -2.62 -5.48 -11.18
N ALA A 83 -1.72 -5.50 -12.17
CA ALA A 83 -0.62 -4.55 -12.26
C ALA A 83 -1.09 -3.10 -12.25
N GLN A 84 -2.10 -2.81 -13.07
CA GLN A 84 -2.66 -1.47 -13.16
C GLN A 84 -3.34 -1.06 -11.85
N ALA A 85 -4.15 -1.94 -11.27
CA ALA A 85 -4.83 -1.65 -10.00
C ALA A 85 -3.84 -1.40 -8.85
N VAL A 86 -2.73 -2.13 -8.78
CA VAL A 86 -1.66 -1.88 -7.78
C VAL A 86 -1.01 -0.51 -7.98
N LYS A 87 -0.73 -0.11 -9.23
CA LYS A 87 -0.18 1.21 -9.54
C LYS A 87 -1.16 2.32 -9.17
N ASP A 88 -2.42 2.18 -9.54
CA ASP A 88 -3.45 3.19 -9.28
C ASP A 88 -3.63 3.45 -7.78
N VAL A 89 -3.62 2.39 -6.96
CA VAL A 89 -3.64 2.51 -5.50
C VAL A 89 -2.40 3.25 -5.00
N ALA A 90 -1.22 2.84 -5.47
CA ALA A 90 0.04 3.45 -5.04
C ALA A 90 0.12 4.93 -5.42
N ASP A 91 -0.34 5.31 -6.61
CA ASP A 91 -0.33 6.68 -7.09
C ASP A 91 -1.37 7.55 -6.37
N THR A 92 -2.56 7.03 -6.06
CA THR A 92 -3.53 7.74 -5.24
C THR A 92 -2.99 8.03 -3.84
N VAL A 93 -2.35 7.04 -3.20
CA VAL A 93 -1.71 7.24 -1.90
C VAL A 93 -0.58 8.26 -1.99
N LYS A 94 0.26 8.18 -3.03
CA LYS A 94 1.36 9.12 -3.23
C LYS A 94 0.88 10.54 -3.55
N SER A 95 -0.27 10.67 -4.19
CA SER A 95 -0.89 11.96 -4.47
C SER A 95 -1.44 12.65 -3.20
N GLN A 96 -1.50 11.95 -2.06
CA GLN A 96 -2.04 12.47 -0.81
C GLN A 96 -0.91 12.74 0.21
N PRO A 97 -0.50 14.00 0.41
CA PRO A 97 0.68 14.35 1.21
C PRO A 97 0.57 13.94 2.68
N SER A 98 -0.64 13.94 3.25
CA SER A 98 -0.92 13.51 4.63
C SER A 98 -0.76 12.00 4.82
N ILE A 99 -1.03 11.21 3.79
CA ILE A 99 -0.92 9.74 3.84
C ILE A 99 0.52 9.33 3.72
N ILE A 100 1.25 9.96 2.78
CA ILE A 100 2.68 9.70 2.58
C ILE A 100 3.46 9.80 3.89
N GLN A 101 3.23 10.77 4.76
CA GLN A 101 4.04 10.91 6.00
C GLN A 101 3.84 9.76 7.00
N ASN A 102 2.63 9.22 7.11
CA ASN A 102 2.34 8.04 7.94
C ASN A 102 2.81 6.73 7.28
N PHE A 103 2.70 6.65 5.94
CA PHE A 103 3.11 5.48 5.16
C PHE A 103 4.62 5.34 5.03
N THR A 104 5.32 6.44 4.75
CA THR A 104 6.77 6.45 4.54
C THR A 104 7.50 6.01 5.79
N ASN A 105 7.08 6.49 6.97
CA ASN A 105 7.63 6.05 8.25
C ASN A 105 7.38 4.57 8.57
N THR A 106 6.37 3.93 7.99
CA THR A 106 6.04 2.51 8.22
C THR A 106 6.75 1.60 7.21
N VAL A 107 6.90 2.04 5.96
CA VAL A 107 7.58 1.30 4.90
C VAL A 107 9.11 1.40 5.06
N ASP A 108 9.65 2.56 5.43
CA ASP A 108 11.09 2.75 5.64
C ASP A 108 11.60 1.91 6.84
N LYS A 109 10.82 1.84 7.92
CA LYS A 109 11.14 1.03 9.12
C LYS A 109 11.07 -0.47 8.92
N ASN A 110 10.19 -0.97 8.05
CA ASN A 110 9.91 -2.41 7.90
C ASN A 110 10.43 -3.03 6.58
N TYR A 111 10.73 -2.24 5.55
CA TYR A 111 11.06 -2.74 4.21
C TYR A 111 12.33 -2.15 3.59
N GLY A 112 13.05 -1.23 4.27
CA GLY A 112 14.34 -0.69 3.81
C GLY A 112 14.31 0.09 2.49
N GLY A 113 13.12 0.40 1.98
CA GLY A 113 12.94 1.17 0.75
C GLY A 113 13.10 2.65 1.06
N ASN A 114 14.20 3.26 0.60
CA ASN A 114 14.35 4.71 0.52
C ASN A 114 13.25 5.27 -0.40
N VAL A 115 12.08 5.56 0.16
CA VAL A 115 11.08 6.41 -0.50
C VAL A 115 11.63 7.82 -0.34
N GLY A 116 12.45 8.21 -1.32
CA GLY A 116 13.25 9.42 -1.30
C GLY A 116 12.49 10.59 -0.72
N ASN A 117 12.99 11.06 0.43
CA ASN A 117 12.89 12.42 0.94
C ASN A 117 11.59 13.12 0.50
N VAL A 118 10.45 12.72 1.07
CA VAL A 118 9.32 13.62 1.17
C VAL A 118 9.75 14.63 2.23
N SER A 119 10.56 15.59 1.80
CA SER A 119 10.83 16.79 2.54
C SER A 119 9.47 17.40 2.83
N ASN A 120 9.00 17.13 4.03
CA ASN A 120 8.06 17.99 4.71
C ASN A 120 8.76 19.34 4.81
N ASP A 121 8.73 20.14 3.74
CA ASP A 121 9.01 21.57 3.77
C ASP A 121 7.85 22.24 4.53
N ASN A 122 7.58 21.76 5.74
CA ASN A 122 7.09 22.63 6.78
C ASN A 122 8.30 23.44 7.18
N ARG A 123 8.56 24.52 6.43
CA ARG A 123 9.51 25.55 6.86
C ARG A 123 9.00 26.06 8.19
N ASN A 124 9.62 25.49 9.20
CA ASN A 124 9.54 25.85 10.59
C ASN A 124 9.70 27.37 10.68
N GLN A 125 8.67 28.01 11.25
CA GLN A 125 8.82 29.03 12.28
C GLN A 125 9.75 30.19 11.91
N THR A 126 9.14 31.31 11.53
CA THR A 126 9.74 32.64 11.65
C THR A 126 10.15 32.85 13.11
N PHE A 127 11.42 32.61 13.42
CA PHE A 127 12.05 33.17 14.61
C PHE A 127 12.39 34.62 14.29
N ASN A 128 11.60 35.52 14.86
CA ASN A 128 11.82 36.96 14.82
C ASN A 128 13.12 37.28 15.59
N PHE A 129 14.00 38.10 14.99
CA PHE A 129 15.28 38.55 15.52
C PHE A 129 15.16 39.42 16.77
#